data_AF-A0A9Q0S4E6-F1
#
_entry.id   AF-A0A9Q0S4E6-F1
#
_cell.length_a   1.000
_cell.length_b   1.000
_cell.length_c   1.000
_cell.angle_alpha   90.00
_cell.angle_beta   90.00
_cell.angle_gamma   90.00
#
_symmetry.space_group_name_H-M   'P 1'
#
loop_
_entity.id
_entity.type
_entity.pdbx_description
1 polymer ?
#
loop_
_entity_poly.entity_id
_entity_poly.type
_entity_poly.pdbx_seq_one_letter_code
_entity_poly.pdbx_strand_id
1 'polypeptide(L)' 'MERRSHDNFGIHRTPVRSVAASEERTQGQILSDFLVQLENYTPTVPDAVTSHYLNSSGFQTTDPR' A
#
# COMPACT_ATOMS: atom_id res chain seq x y z
N MET A 1 17.78 22.60 54.29
CA MET A 1 18.17 21.17 54.21
C MET A 1 16.94 20.38 54.61
N GLU A 2 16.40 19.41 53.90
CA GLU A 2 16.94 18.45 52.96
C GLU A 2 15.75 17.94 52.12
N ARG A 3 16.01 17.81 50.82
CA ARG A 3 15.33 17.04 49.78
C ARG A 3 14.12 16.17 50.15
N ARG A 4 13.08 16.26 49.32
CA ARG A 4 12.62 15.11 48.49
C ARG A 4 12.17 15.61 47.11
N SER A 5 13.08 15.48 46.16
CA SER A 5 12.81 15.42 44.73
C SER A 5 11.72 14.37 44.51
N HIS A 6 10.59 14.76 43.92
CA HIS A 6 9.69 13.79 43.32
C HIS A 6 10.35 13.32 42.03
N ASP A 7 11.13 12.25 42.13
CA ASP A 7 11.71 11.57 40.97
C ASP A 7 10.60 10.82 40.24
N ASN A 8 9.86 11.53 39.38
CA ASN A 8 8.86 10.96 38.49
C ASN A 8 9.43 10.73 37.09
N PHE A 9 10.45 9.89 36.97
CA PHE A 9 10.91 9.36 35.67
C PHE A 9 11.18 7.87 35.77
N GLY A 10 10.13 7.14 36.14
CA GLY A 10 10.01 5.73 35.81
C GLY A 10 9.61 5.60 34.34
N ILE A 11 10.37 4.77 33.62
CA ILE A 11 9.95 4.05 32.41
C ILE A 11 10.12 4.82 31.08
N HIS A 12 11.37 4.93 30.62
CA HIS A 12 11.65 4.83 29.18
C HIS A 12 11.40 3.38 28.73
N ARG A 13 10.12 3.02 28.57
CA ARG A 13 9.72 1.89 27.72
C ARG A 13 10.09 2.31 26.31
N THR A 14 11.24 1.85 25.83
CA THR A 14 11.45 1.76 24.39
C THR A 14 10.24 1.00 23.83
N PRO A 15 9.45 1.56 22.90
CA PRO A 15 8.58 0.70 22.14
C PRO A 15 9.54 -0.15 21.32
N VAL A 16 9.80 -1.37 21.80
CA VAL A 16 10.15 -2.47 20.92
C VAL A 16 9.02 -2.46 19.90
N ARG A 17 9.31 -1.89 18.73
CA ARG A 17 8.42 -1.81 17.58
C ARG A 17 7.83 -3.20 17.45
N SER A 18 6.55 -3.31 17.75
CA SER A 18 5.83 -4.57 17.70
C SER A 18 6.03 -5.11 16.30
N VAL A 19 6.70 -6.26 16.20
CA VAL A 19 6.83 -7.04 14.96
C VAL A 19 5.50 -7.75 14.65
N ALA A 20 4.39 -7.09 15.00
CA ALA A 20 3.03 -7.59 15.03
C ALA A 20 2.04 -6.48 14.63
N ALA A 21 2.43 -5.59 13.71
CA ALA A 21 1.46 -4.89 12.90
C ALA A 21 0.98 -5.88 11.84
N SER A 22 0.05 -6.76 12.21
CA SER A 22 -0.78 -7.47 11.24
C SER A 22 -1.64 -6.42 10.53
N GLU A 23 -1.04 -5.85 9.49
CA GLU A 23 -1.63 -5.34 8.26
C GLU A 23 -3.13 -5.00 8.30
N GLU A 24 -3.50 -3.89 8.94
CA GLU A 24 -4.71 -3.19 8.55
C GLU A 24 -4.38 -2.37 7.29
N ARG A 25 -4.06 -3.08 6.20
CA ARG A 25 -3.83 -2.44 4.89
C ARG A 25 -5.13 -1.79 4.45
N THR A 26 -5.07 -0.51 4.13
CA THR A 26 -6.25 0.17 3.60
C THR A 26 -6.59 -0.41 2.23
N GLN A 27 -7.85 -0.31 1.82
CA GLN A 27 -8.27 -0.75 0.47
C GLN A 27 -7.45 -0.07 -0.64
N GLY A 28 -7.05 1.19 -0.43
CA GLY A 28 -6.17 1.91 -1.36
C GLY A 28 -4.76 1.33 -1.43
N GLN A 29 -4.21 0.85 -0.30
CA GLN A 29 -2.90 0.19 -0.30
C GLN A 29 -2.94 -1.15 -1.04
N ILE A 30 -3.98 -1.95 -0.80
CA ILE A 30 -4.15 -3.24 -1.49
C ILE A 30 -4.33 -3.04 -3.00
N LEU A 31 -5.13 -2.05 -3.41
CA LEU A 31 -5.29 -1.72 -4.83
C LEU A 31 -3.98 -1.23 -5.45
N SER A 32 -3.23 -0.38 -4.74
CA SER A 32 -1.93 0.09 -5.21
C SER A 32 -0.96 -1.06 -5.43
N ASP A 33 -0.86 -1.99 -4.49
CA ASP A 33 0.00 -3.17 -4.61
C ASP A 33 -0.42 -4.04 -5.81
N PHE A 34 -1.73 -4.18 -6.04
CA PHE A 34 -2.27 -4.93 -7.16
C PHE A 34 -1.95 -4.28 -8.53
N LEU A 35 -2.07 -2.95 -8.64
CA LEU A 35 -1.72 -2.24 -9.89
C LEU A 35 -0.23 -2.42 -10.25
N VAL A 36 0.65 -2.48 -9.26
CA VAL A 36 2.09 -2.79 -9.49
C VAL A 36 2.26 -4.22 -10.01
N GLN A 37 1.47 -5.18 -9.51
CA GLN A 37 1.51 -6.55 -10.00
C GLN A 37 1.04 -6.67 -11.46
N LEU A 38 0.11 -5.83 -11.91
CA LEU A 38 -0.38 -5.82 -13.29
C LEU A 38 0.71 -5.45 -14.32
N GLU A 39 1.76 -4.73 -13.93
CA GLU A 39 2.88 -4.39 -14.83
C GLU A 39 3.57 -5.62 -15.42
N ASN A 40 3.50 -6.74 -14.70
CA ASN A 40 4.11 -8.01 -15.10
C ASN A 40 3.07 -9.10 -15.44
N TYR A 41 1.79 -8.73 -15.48
CA TYR A 41 0.72 -9.67 -15.83
C TYR A 41 0.52 -9.70 -17.34
N THR A 42 0.61 -10.89 -17.94
CA THR A 42 0.22 -11.09 -19.34
C THR A 42 -1.23 -11.59 -19.38
N PRO A 43 -2.19 -10.78 -19.83
CA PRO A 43 -3.58 -11.21 -19.92
C PRO A 43 -3.75 -12.31 -20.98
N THR A 44 -4.80 -13.12 -20.82
CA THR A 44 -5.16 -14.13 -21.82
C THR A 44 -5.77 -13.51 -23.07
N VAL A 45 -6.35 -12.32 -22.96
CA VAL A 45 -6.90 -11.56 -24.09
C VAL A 45 -5.77 -10.81 -24.80
N PRO A 46 -5.61 -10.97 -26.12
CA PRO A 46 -4.59 -10.24 -26.88
C PRO A 46 -4.84 -8.72 -26.92
N ASP A 47 -3.76 -7.94 -26.91
CA ASP A 47 -3.79 -6.47 -26.93
C ASP A 47 -4.65 -5.90 -28.06
N ALA A 48 -4.57 -6.48 -29.26
CA ALA A 48 -5.33 -6.02 -30.42
C ALA A 48 -6.85 -6.07 -30.19
N VAL A 49 -7.34 -7.06 -29.45
CA VAL A 49 -8.77 -7.19 -29.11
C VAL A 49 -9.16 -6.10 -28.11
N THR A 50 -8.36 -5.94 -27.05
CA THR A 50 -8.57 -4.89 -26.05
C THR A 50 -8.57 -3.50 -26.70
N SER A 51 -7.56 -3.18 -27.53
CA SER A 51 -7.47 -1.91 -28.26
C SER A 51 -8.66 -1.67 -29.18
N HIS A 52 -9.15 -2.68 -29.89
CA HIS A 52 -10.34 -2.54 -30.74
C HIS A 52 -11.55 -2.09 -29.92
N TYR A 53 -11.81 -2.75 -28.79
CA TYR A 53 -12.94 -2.39 -27.94
C TYR A 53 -12.77 -1.03 -27.27
N LEU A 54 -11.57 -0.69 -26.78
CA LEU A 54 -11.27 0.64 -26.22
C LEU A 54 -11.48 1.76 -27.24
N ASN A 55 -11.00 1.57 -28.47
CA ASN A 55 -11.19 2.54 -29.54
C ASN A 55 -12.67 2.70 -29.91
N SER A 56 -13.42 1.59 -29.95
CA SER A 56 -14.85 1.62 -30.25
C SER A 56 -15.70 2.28 -29.16
N SER A 57 -15.24 2.27 -27.91
CA SER A 57 -15.92 2.92 -26.78
C SER A 57 -15.51 4.39 -26.60
N GLY A 58 -14.55 4.89 -27.39
CA GLY A 58 -14.03 6.25 -27.27
C GLY A 58 -13.06 6.44 -26.09
N PHE A 59 -12.52 5.36 -25.53
CA PHE A 59 -11.55 5.41 -24.44
C PHE A 59 -10.13 5.23 -24.97
N GLN A 60 -9.25 6.19 -24.69
CA GLN A 60 -7.84 6.14 -25.06
C GLN A 60 -6.98 6.25 -23.82
N THR A 61 -6.07 5.29 -23.64
CA THR A 61 -5.09 5.29 -22.55
C THR A 61 -3.74 4.83 -23.11
N THR A 62 -2.68 5.28 -22.46
CA THR A 62 -1.31 4.80 -22.69
C THR A 62 -0.83 3.89 -21.57
N ASP A 63 -1.61 3.73 -20.49
CA ASP A 63 -1.32 2.79 -19.42
C ASP A 63 -1.73 1.38 -19.89
N PRO A 64 -0.78 0.42 -19.96
CA PRO A 64 -1.08 -0.95 -20.37
C PRO A 64 -1.74 -1.78 -19.25
N ARG A 65 -1.85 -1.25 -18.03
CA ARG A 65 -2.47 -1.93 -16.87
C ARG A 65 -3.99 -1.81 -16.86
#